data_AF-A0AAX6MV34-F1
#
_entry.id   AF-A0AAX6MV34-F1
#
_cell.length_a   1.000
_cell.length_b   1.000
_cell.length_c   1.000
_cell.angle_alpha   90.00
_cell.angle_beta   90.00
_cell.angle_gamma   90.00
#
_symmetry.space_group_name_H-M   'P 1'
#
loop_
_entity.id
_entity.type
_entity.pdbx_description
1 polymer ?
#
loop_
_entity_poly.entity_id
_entity_poly.type
_entity_poly.pdbx_seq_one_letter_code
_entity_poly.pdbx_strand_id
1 'polypeptide(L)'
;MRERFVRLMFIAMYFNKLLRGCLILVLPQFGFAQTIVVDGQVINADESTVSPAFASVDASSSNATADLFPGETRQLTDAVLANLTNLGLTNIVLFGFADPATAPNQSIIGPCKTFPGEFVVFPGRITNRVFDLLLGGSLIQTKPFASPCYSDYGNQDAAKCAEITSHWSDNSYIQ
;
A
#
# COMPACT_ATOMS: atom_id res chain seq x y z
N MET A 1 23.19 3.73 66.39
CA MET A 1 22.97 2.96 65.16
C MET A 1 21.84 3.47 64.26
N ARG A 2 21.27 4.67 64.48
CA ARG A 2 20.19 5.22 63.64
C ARG A 2 20.55 6.48 62.85
N GLU A 3 21.64 7.16 63.21
CA GLU A 3 22.02 8.45 62.62
C GLU A 3 23.09 8.37 61.51
N ARG A 4 23.92 7.31 61.47
CA ARG A 4 24.94 7.15 60.41
C ARG A 4 24.38 6.53 59.12
N PHE A 5 23.20 5.92 59.18
CA PHE A 5 22.50 5.35 58.02
C PHE A 5 21.96 6.45 57.08
N VAL A 6 21.67 7.64 57.61
CA VAL A 6 21.14 8.77 56.84
C VAL A 6 22.21 9.40 55.93
N ARG A 7 23.49 9.39 56.34
CA ARG A 7 24.59 9.97 55.53
C ARG A 7 25.04 9.10 54.34
N LEU A 8 24.82 7.79 54.37
CA LEU A 8 25.12 6.91 53.22
C LEU A 8 24.02 6.93 52.15
N MET A 9 22.75 7.21 52.51
CA MET A 9 21.67 7.34 51.52
C MET A 9 21.81 8.59 50.64
N PHE A 10 22.40 9.68 51.13
CA PHE A 10 22.57 10.91 50.33
C PHE A 10 23.69 10.82 49.29
N ILE A 11 24.72 9.98 49.49
CA ILE A 11 25.79 9.79 48.50
C ILE A 11 25.36 8.78 47.41
N ALA A 12 24.57 7.77 47.77
CA ALA A 12 24.00 6.82 46.80
C ALA A 12 22.90 7.42 45.91
N MET A 13 22.26 8.53 46.32
CA MET A 13 21.25 9.22 45.51
C MET A 13 21.80 10.18 44.44
N TYR A 14 23.09 10.52 44.47
CA TYR A 14 23.70 11.39 43.45
C TYR A 14 24.40 10.66 42.31
N PHE A 15 24.80 9.39 42.49
CA PHE A 15 25.41 8.59 41.42
C PHE A 15 24.40 7.80 40.56
N ASN A 16 23.13 7.73 40.96
CA ASN A 16 22.09 7.02 40.22
C ASN A 16 21.28 7.92 39.27
N LYS A 17 21.72 9.17 39.08
CA LYS A 17 21.06 10.15 38.19
C LYS A 17 21.79 10.41 36.86
N LEU A 18 22.87 9.70 36.56
CA LEU A 18 23.68 9.98 35.37
C LEU A 18 23.90 8.82 34.41
N LEU A 19 23.44 7.60 34.71
CA LEU A 19 23.58 6.47 33.79
C LEU A 19 22.30 5.63 33.76
N ARG A 20 21.34 6.03 32.94
CA ARG A 20 20.56 5.09 32.16
C ARG A 20 19.99 5.83 30.97
N GLY A 21 20.61 5.52 29.83
CA GLY A 21 20.45 6.16 28.55
C GLY A 21 19.00 6.41 28.22
N CYS A 22 18.81 7.57 27.62
CA CYS A 22 17.72 7.91 26.73
C CYS A 22 17.29 6.66 25.94
N LEU A 23 16.31 5.91 26.43
CA LEU A 23 15.49 5.08 25.57
C LEU A 23 14.64 6.09 24.82
N ILE A 24 15.23 6.72 23.80
CA ILE A 24 14.45 7.36 22.76
C ILE A 24 13.73 6.17 22.11
N LEU A 25 12.55 5.87 22.63
CA LEU A 25 11.47 5.36 21.80
C LEU A 25 11.28 6.43 20.73
N VAL A 26 12.12 6.39 19.70
CA VAL A 26 11.72 6.77 18.37
C VAL A 26 10.67 5.72 18.05
N LEU A 27 9.45 5.92 18.57
CA LEU A 27 8.27 5.53 17.84
C LEU A 27 8.48 6.22 16.50
N PRO A 28 8.86 5.49 15.42
CA PRO A 28 8.76 6.11 14.13
C PRO A 28 7.31 6.59 14.09
N GLN A 29 7.14 7.88 13.86
CA GLN A 29 5.80 8.40 13.58
C GLN A 29 5.21 7.44 12.56
N PHE A 30 3.96 7.02 12.76
CA PHE A 30 3.20 6.16 11.84
C PHE A 30 3.04 6.86 10.47
N GLY A 31 4.14 7.14 9.81
CA GLY A 31 4.22 7.46 8.40
C GLY A 31 4.17 6.11 7.70
N PHE A 32 3.17 5.96 6.85
CA PHE A 32 3.02 4.78 5.99
C PHE A 32 4.11 4.71 4.88
N ALA A 33 5.26 5.34 5.11
CA ALA A 33 6.37 5.39 4.17
C ALA A 33 7.11 4.05 4.22
N GLN A 34 7.08 3.33 3.11
CA GLN A 34 7.92 2.16 2.88
C GLN A 34 9.34 2.62 2.51
N THR A 35 10.33 1.78 2.78
CA THR A 35 11.71 1.99 2.33
C THR A 35 12.20 0.77 1.57
N ILE A 36 13.18 0.99 0.68
CA ILE A 36 13.89 -0.06 -0.06
C ILE A 36 15.40 0.11 0.16
N VAL A 37 16.17 -0.95 -0.11
CA VAL A 37 17.62 -0.92 -0.09
C VAL A 37 18.15 -0.97 -1.51
N VAL A 38 18.85 0.08 -1.93
CA VAL A 38 19.53 0.16 -3.23
C VAL A 38 20.99 0.43 -2.96
N ASP A 39 21.88 -0.43 -3.46
CA ASP A 39 23.34 -0.35 -3.27
C ASP A 39 23.78 -0.21 -1.80
N GLY A 40 23.04 -0.85 -0.88
CA GLY A 40 23.30 -0.80 0.56
C GLY A 40 22.79 0.46 1.28
N GLN A 41 22.15 1.38 0.56
CA GLN A 41 21.53 2.57 1.13
C GLN A 41 20.01 2.39 1.29
N VAL A 42 19.49 2.78 2.46
CA VAL A 42 18.05 2.82 2.72
C VAL A 42 17.48 4.12 2.15
N ILE A 43 16.54 4.00 1.21
CA ILE A 43 15.85 5.12 0.58
C ILE A 43 14.33 4.93 0.67
N ASN A 44 13.57 6.01 0.48
CA ASN A 44 12.11 5.93 0.44
C ASN A 44 11.66 5.13 -0.78
N ALA A 45 10.61 4.33 -0.61
CA ALA A 45 9.92 3.68 -1.72
C ALA A 45 8.83 4.62 -2.25
N ASP A 46 9.09 5.25 -3.38
CA ASP A 46 8.19 6.19 -4.03
C ASP A 46 8.33 6.11 -5.55
N GLU A 47 7.54 6.91 -6.27
CA GLU A 47 7.45 6.90 -7.72
C GLU A 47 8.77 7.25 -8.42
N SER A 48 9.75 7.82 -7.70
CA SER A 48 11.09 8.13 -8.23
C SER A 48 12.10 7.01 -8.01
N THR A 49 11.86 6.11 -7.05
CA THR A 49 12.79 5.04 -6.67
C THR A 49 12.31 3.65 -7.05
N VAL A 50 11.01 3.46 -7.24
CA VAL A 50 10.39 2.20 -7.66
C VAL A 50 9.71 2.41 -9.01
N SER A 51 10.20 1.69 -10.02
CA SER A 51 9.55 1.66 -11.33
C SER A 51 8.24 0.87 -11.28
N PRO A 52 7.22 1.26 -12.05
CA PRO A 52 5.98 0.48 -12.17
C PRO A 52 6.25 -0.97 -12.58
N ALA A 53 5.45 -1.88 -12.04
CA ALA A 53 5.50 -3.32 -12.26
C ALA A 53 4.83 -3.72 -13.58
N PHE A 54 5.29 -3.18 -14.71
CA PHE A 54 4.88 -3.67 -16.03
C PHE A 54 6.03 -3.60 -17.03
N ALA A 55 5.99 -4.51 -18.00
CA ALA A 55 6.77 -4.40 -19.21
C ALA A 55 5.92 -3.74 -20.31
N SER A 56 6.56 -2.93 -21.15
CA SER A 56 5.93 -2.42 -22.37
C SER A 56 5.99 -3.51 -23.44
N VAL A 57 4.85 -3.80 -24.06
CA VAL A 57 4.70 -4.83 -25.08
C VAL A 57 4.25 -4.18 -26.38
N ASP A 58 4.92 -4.53 -27.48
CA ASP A 58 4.62 -4.01 -28.81
C ASP A 58 3.45 -4.77 -29.43
N ALA A 59 2.58 -4.07 -30.17
CA ALA A 59 1.42 -4.70 -30.83
C ALA A 59 1.83 -5.82 -31.80
N SER A 60 3.02 -5.72 -32.41
CA SER A 60 3.58 -6.75 -33.29
C SER A 60 3.89 -8.08 -32.60
N SER A 61 3.92 -8.13 -31.26
CA SER A 61 4.06 -9.38 -30.51
C SER A 61 2.74 -10.16 -30.38
N SER A 62 1.62 -9.58 -30.82
CA SER A 62 0.30 -10.22 -30.80
C SER A 62 -0.09 -10.71 -32.19
N ASN A 63 -0.81 -11.83 -32.26
CA ASN A 63 -1.46 -12.28 -33.50
C ASN A 63 -2.78 -11.54 -33.79
N ALA A 64 -3.14 -10.57 -32.95
CA ALA A 64 -4.32 -9.74 -33.16
C ALA A 64 -4.16 -8.90 -34.44
N THR A 65 -5.21 -8.85 -35.24
CA THR A 65 -5.27 -7.99 -36.44
C THR A 65 -5.62 -6.54 -36.11
N ALA A 66 -5.90 -6.24 -34.85
CA ALA A 66 -6.20 -4.90 -34.34
C ALA A 66 -5.08 -4.44 -33.41
N ASP A 67 -4.86 -3.13 -33.34
CA ASP A 67 -3.90 -2.53 -32.44
C ASP A 67 -4.29 -2.79 -30.97
N LEU A 68 -3.27 -2.91 -30.11
CA LEU A 68 -3.47 -3.01 -28.67
C LEU A 68 -3.99 -1.68 -28.12
N PHE A 69 -4.96 -1.74 -27.22
CA PHE A 69 -5.36 -0.57 -26.44
C PHE A 69 -4.18 -0.10 -25.55
N PRO A 70 -4.14 1.18 -25.14
CA PRO A 70 -3.05 1.69 -24.29
C PRO A 70 -2.86 0.93 -22.96
N GLY A 71 -3.91 0.29 -22.44
CA GLY A 71 -3.83 -0.57 -21.26
C GLY A 71 -3.22 -1.95 -21.55
N GLU A 72 -3.37 -2.46 -22.77
CA GLU A 72 -2.88 -3.79 -23.19
C GLU A 72 -1.39 -3.78 -23.53
N THR A 73 -0.82 -2.62 -23.85
CA THR A 73 0.63 -2.46 -24.07
C THR A 73 1.44 -2.50 -22.78
N ARG A 74 0.79 -2.54 -21.61
CA ARG A 74 1.42 -2.56 -20.28
C ARG A 74 1.07 -3.88 -19.59
N GLN A 75 1.98 -4.85 -19.65
CA GLN A 75 1.70 -6.19 -19.16
C GLN A 75 2.57 -6.55 -17.96
N LEU A 76 1.94 -7.20 -16.98
CA LEU A 76 2.66 -7.83 -15.87
C LEU A 76 3.28 -9.13 -16.39
N THR A 77 4.58 -9.31 -16.19
CA THR A 77 5.32 -10.50 -16.64
C THR A 77 6.12 -11.11 -15.50
N ASP A 78 6.45 -12.41 -15.60
CA ASP A 78 7.26 -13.09 -14.59
C ASP A 78 8.62 -12.41 -14.36
N ALA A 79 9.25 -11.88 -15.42
CA ALA A 79 10.53 -11.17 -15.34
C ALA A 79 10.42 -9.88 -14.50
N VAL A 80 9.32 -9.14 -14.65
CA VAL A 80 9.07 -7.95 -13.83
C VAL A 80 8.86 -8.34 -12.37
N LEU A 81 8.06 -9.38 -12.11
CA LEU A 81 7.77 -9.86 -10.76
C LEU A 81 8.99 -10.41 -10.01
N ALA A 82 9.87 -11.13 -10.72
CA ALA A 82 11.12 -11.65 -10.17
C ALA A 82 12.01 -10.52 -9.61
N ASN A 83 12.05 -9.37 -10.29
CA ASN A 83 12.83 -8.22 -9.84
C ASN A 83 12.24 -7.55 -8.59
N LEU A 84 10.91 -7.52 -8.47
CA LEU A 84 10.23 -6.85 -7.35
C LEU A 84 10.45 -7.55 -6.00
N THR A 85 10.56 -8.87 -6.00
CA THR A 85 10.72 -9.66 -4.76
C THR A 85 11.99 -9.28 -4.00
N ASN A 86 13.00 -8.76 -4.69
CA ASN A 86 14.27 -8.32 -4.10
C ASN A 86 14.20 -6.94 -3.41
N LEU A 87 13.13 -6.17 -3.61
CA LEU A 87 13.01 -4.80 -3.07
C LEU A 87 12.59 -4.76 -1.61
N GLY A 88 12.14 -5.88 -1.02
CA GLY A 88 11.73 -5.93 0.39
C GLY A 88 10.46 -5.14 0.72
N LEU A 89 9.63 -4.85 -0.29
CA LEU A 89 8.36 -4.14 -0.10
C LEU A 89 7.37 -4.97 0.73
N THR A 90 6.58 -4.30 1.56
CA THR A 90 5.58 -4.96 2.40
C THR A 90 4.57 -5.73 1.56
N ASN A 91 4.33 -6.99 1.95
CA ASN A 91 3.38 -7.89 1.30
C ASN A 91 3.66 -8.12 -0.19
N ILE A 92 4.92 -8.01 -0.64
CA ILE A 92 5.28 -8.18 -2.04
C ILE A 92 4.85 -9.55 -2.61
N VAL A 93 4.79 -10.57 -1.76
CA VAL A 93 4.33 -11.93 -2.10
C VAL A 93 2.90 -11.99 -2.62
N LEU A 94 2.07 -10.96 -2.38
CA LEU A 94 0.69 -10.89 -2.86
C LEU A 94 0.59 -10.53 -4.34
N PHE A 95 1.66 -10.02 -4.96
CA PHE A 95 1.65 -9.51 -6.34
C PHE A 95 2.23 -10.49 -7.37
N GLY A 96 2.53 -11.73 -6.97
CA GLY A 96 3.03 -12.78 -7.85
C GLY A 96 1.92 -13.50 -8.62
N PHE A 97 2.26 -14.10 -9.76
CA PHE A 97 1.40 -15.11 -10.37
C PHE A 97 1.40 -16.37 -9.49
N ALA A 98 0.23 -16.99 -9.36
CA ALA A 98 0.13 -18.26 -8.66
C ALA A 98 0.77 -19.36 -9.51
N ASP A 99 1.81 -20.02 -8.99
CA ASP A 99 2.33 -21.25 -9.58
C ASP A 99 1.50 -22.42 -9.07
N PRO A 100 0.78 -23.18 -9.90
CA PRO A 100 -0.07 -24.29 -9.45
C PRO A 100 0.69 -25.39 -8.69
N ALA A 101 2.02 -25.50 -8.81
CA ALA A 101 2.84 -26.45 -8.06
C ALA A 101 3.17 -25.99 -6.63
N THR A 102 3.20 -24.68 -6.39
CA THR A 102 3.56 -24.07 -5.10
C THR A 102 2.43 -23.22 -4.51
N ALA A 103 1.36 -22.99 -5.26
CA ALA A 103 0.19 -22.23 -4.86
C ALA A 103 -0.38 -22.94 -3.64
N PRO A 104 -0.29 -22.35 -2.45
CA PRO A 104 -0.99 -22.91 -1.32
C PRO A 104 -2.46 -22.94 -1.71
N ASN A 105 -3.10 -24.10 -1.57
CA ASN A 105 -4.55 -24.28 -1.71
C ASN A 105 -5.35 -23.48 -0.66
N GLN A 106 -4.78 -22.44 -0.07
CA GLN A 106 -5.18 -21.88 1.20
C GLN A 106 -5.12 -20.36 1.09
N SER A 107 -6.30 -19.74 1.06
CA SER A 107 -6.39 -18.52 1.86
C SER A 107 -5.97 -18.92 3.28
N ILE A 108 -5.14 -18.10 3.90
CA ILE A 108 -4.61 -18.29 5.25
C ILE A 108 -5.76 -18.50 6.26
N ILE A 109 -7.00 -18.13 5.90
CA ILE A 109 -8.18 -18.10 6.79
C ILE A 109 -9.35 -18.98 6.30
N GLY A 110 -9.29 -19.62 5.12
CA GLY A 110 -10.34 -20.51 4.62
C GLY A 110 -10.61 -20.43 3.12
N PRO A 111 -11.69 -21.05 2.60
CA PRO A 111 -11.94 -21.12 1.15
C PRO A 111 -12.50 -19.82 0.53
N CYS A 112 -12.87 -18.83 1.34
CA CYS A 112 -13.55 -17.63 0.89
C CYS A 112 -12.59 -16.50 0.51
N LYS A 113 -13.00 -15.66 -0.46
CA LYS A 113 -12.34 -14.38 -0.73
C LYS A 113 -12.56 -13.40 0.42
N THR A 114 -11.63 -12.46 0.58
CA THR A 114 -11.69 -11.45 1.63
C THR A 114 -12.47 -10.22 1.19
N PHE A 115 -12.99 -9.45 2.15
CA PHE A 115 -13.83 -8.27 1.90
C PHE A 115 -13.40 -7.04 2.73
N PRO A 116 -13.70 -5.82 2.26
CA PRO A 116 -13.45 -4.61 3.05
C PRO A 116 -14.07 -4.71 4.45
N GLY A 117 -13.28 -4.38 5.48
CA GLY A 117 -13.68 -4.51 6.88
C GLY A 117 -13.13 -5.75 7.58
N GLU A 118 -12.61 -6.73 6.84
CA GLU A 118 -11.90 -7.87 7.42
C GLU A 118 -10.43 -7.49 7.73
N PHE A 119 -10.23 -6.76 8.82
CA PHE A 119 -8.96 -6.09 9.17
C PHE A 119 -7.70 -6.96 9.12
N VAL A 120 -7.83 -8.28 9.36
CA VAL A 120 -6.68 -9.19 9.45
C VAL A 120 -6.20 -9.66 8.08
N VAL A 121 -7.11 -9.75 7.10
CA VAL A 121 -6.83 -10.41 5.80
C VAL A 121 -7.11 -9.56 4.58
N PHE A 122 -7.94 -8.53 4.73
CA PHE A 122 -8.13 -7.57 3.65
C PHE A 122 -6.91 -6.64 3.57
N PRO A 123 -6.37 -6.36 2.37
CA PRO A 123 -5.25 -5.45 2.19
C PRO A 123 -5.46 -4.11 2.90
N GLY A 124 -4.56 -3.82 3.84
CA GLY A 124 -4.55 -2.56 4.58
C GLY A 124 -3.99 -1.40 3.75
N ARG A 125 -3.94 -0.21 4.36
CA ARG A 125 -3.47 1.03 3.70
C ARG A 125 -2.06 0.90 3.11
N ILE A 126 -1.15 0.24 3.83
CA ILE A 126 0.24 0.05 3.39
C ILE A 126 0.28 -0.84 2.14
N THR A 127 -0.40 -1.98 2.15
CA THR A 127 -0.48 -2.89 0.99
C THR A 127 -1.07 -2.18 -0.23
N ASN A 128 -2.15 -1.39 -0.04
CA ASN A 128 -2.75 -0.64 -1.14
C ASN A 128 -1.83 0.45 -1.67
N ARG A 129 -1.02 1.11 -0.82
CA ARG A 129 -0.03 2.09 -1.29
C ARG A 129 1.12 1.44 -2.05
N VAL A 130 1.58 0.26 -1.61
CA VAL A 130 2.54 -0.53 -2.39
C VAL A 130 1.92 -0.94 -3.73
N PHE A 131 0.68 -1.40 -3.74
CA PHE A 131 -0.01 -1.76 -4.98
C PHE A 131 -0.12 -0.58 -5.94
N ASP A 132 -0.53 0.59 -5.43
CA ASP A 132 -0.59 1.83 -6.20
C ASP A 132 0.77 2.23 -6.77
N LEU A 133 1.84 2.12 -5.97
CA LEU A 133 3.21 2.38 -6.42
C LEU A 133 3.61 1.43 -7.57
N LEU A 134 3.32 0.14 -7.43
CA LEU A 134 3.58 -0.87 -8.47
C LEU A 134 2.72 -0.64 -9.73
N LEU A 135 1.53 -0.06 -9.60
CA LEU A 135 0.70 0.35 -10.73
C LEU A 135 1.12 1.71 -11.34
N GLY A 136 2.15 2.35 -10.80
CA GLY A 136 2.57 3.69 -11.23
C GLY A 136 1.54 4.78 -10.92
N GLY A 137 0.87 4.70 -9.75
CA GLY A 137 -0.09 5.70 -9.30
C GLY A 137 -1.49 5.55 -9.90
N SER A 138 -1.81 4.38 -10.47
CA SER A 138 -3.08 4.16 -11.19
C SER A 138 -4.15 3.45 -10.35
N LEU A 139 -3.93 3.24 -9.05
CA LEU A 139 -4.93 2.61 -8.19
C LEU A 139 -6.05 3.59 -7.86
N ILE A 140 -7.23 3.36 -8.43
CA ILE A 140 -8.40 4.20 -8.18
C ILE A 140 -9.22 3.61 -7.03
N GLN A 141 -9.35 4.37 -5.95
CA GLN A 141 -10.33 4.06 -4.91
C GLN A 141 -11.74 4.40 -5.43
N THR A 142 -12.54 3.36 -5.66
CA THR A 142 -13.87 3.51 -6.25
C THR A 142 -14.75 4.43 -5.42
N LYS A 143 -15.30 5.46 -6.08
CA LYS A 143 -16.43 6.25 -5.61
C LYS A 143 -17.58 6.03 -6.57
N PRO A 144 -18.82 5.75 -6.09
CA PRO A 144 -19.96 5.62 -6.98
C PRO A 144 -20.16 6.88 -7.82
N PHE A 145 -20.57 6.73 -9.08
CA PHE A 145 -20.88 7.87 -9.95
C PHE A 145 -21.92 8.81 -9.33
N ALA A 146 -22.96 8.25 -8.69
CA ALA A 146 -24.00 9.00 -7.99
C ALA A 146 -23.58 9.50 -6.58
N SER A 147 -22.31 9.39 -6.19
CA SER A 147 -21.83 9.93 -4.90
C SER A 147 -22.18 11.40 -4.65
N PRO A 148 -22.24 12.31 -5.66
CA PRO A 148 -22.68 13.69 -5.44
C PRO A 148 -24.13 13.84 -4.97
N CYS A 149 -24.97 12.81 -5.09
CA CYS A 149 -26.34 12.83 -4.59
C CYS A 149 -26.45 12.59 -3.08
N TYR A 150 -25.37 12.18 -2.41
CA TYR A 150 -25.38 11.77 -1.00
C TYR A 150 -24.31 12.50 -0.19
N SER A 151 -24.64 12.91 1.03
CA SER A 151 -23.74 13.65 1.94
C SER A 151 -22.53 12.85 2.40
N ASP A 152 -22.67 11.53 2.51
CA ASP A 152 -21.72 10.68 3.24
C ASP A 152 -20.41 10.45 2.48
N TYR A 153 -20.35 10.82 1.19
CA TYR A 153 -19.16 10.72 0.35
C TYR A 153 -18.29 12.00 0.36
N GLY A 154 -18.77 13.09 0.96
CA GLY A 154 -18.03 14.35 1.09
C GLY A 154 -17.88 15.16 -0.21
N ASN A 155 -18.60 14.79 -1.26
CA ASN A 155 -18.61 15.45 -2.57
C ASN A 155 -20.03 15.81 -3.04
N GLN A 156 -20.94 16.07 -2.10
CA GLN A 156 -22.33 16.38 -2.42
C GLN A 156 -22.42 17.61 -3.34
N ASP A 157 -23.12 17.45 -4.46
CA ASP A 157 -23.33 18.51 -5.43
C ASP A 157 -24.72 18.33 -6.05
N ALA A 158 -25.63 19.26 -5.75
CA ALA A 158 -27.00 19.21 -6.22
C ALA A 158 -27.13 19.37 -7.74
N ALA A 159 -26.27 20.19 -8.36
CA ALA A 159 -26.29 20.38 -9.81
C ALA A 159 -25.80 19.11 -10.52
N LYS A 160 -24.70 18.53 -10.04
CA LYS A 160 -24.20 17.26 -10.60
C LYS A 160 -25.15 16.10 -10.35
N CYS A 161 -25.80 16.05 -9.20
CA CYS A 161 -26.83 15.05 -8.92
C CYS A 161 -28.02 15.18 -9.87
N ALA A 162 -28.49 16.41 -10.15
CA ALA A 162 -29.57 16.65 -11.10
C ALA A 162 -29.20 16.18 -12.52
N GLU A 163 -27.98 16.48 -12.98
CA GLU A 163 -27.44 16.01 -14.26
C GLU A 163 -27.38 14.48 -14.34
N ILE A 164 -26.80 13.82 -13.33
CA ILE A 164 -26.75 12.35 -13.26
C ILE A 164 -28.16 11.76 -13.28
N THR A 165 -29.10 12.38 -12.55
CA THR A 165 -30.48 11.90 -12.46
C THR A 165 -31.21 12.03 -13.80
N SER A 166 -31.07 13.17 -14.51
CA SER A 166 -31.74 13.39 -15.79
C SER A 166 -31.20 12.49 -16.91
N HIS A 167 -29.97 12.01 -16.78
CA HIS A 167 -29.27 11.19 -17.77
C HIS A 167 -29.06 9.73 -17.31
N TRP A 168 -29.65 9.32 -16.18
CA TRP A 168 -29.40 8.00 -15.60
C TRP A 168 -29.73 6.85 -16.58
N SER A 169 -30.85 6.99 -17.30
CA SER A 169 -31.36 5.94 -18.19
C SER A 169 -30.63 5.82 -19.53
N ASP A 170 -29.94 6.87 -19.97
CA ASP A 170 -29.21 6.90 -21.24
C ASP A 170 -27.68 6.89 -21.09
N ASN A 171 -27.19 6.83 -19.85
CA ASN A 171 -25.78 6.83 -19.48
C ASN A 171 -24.98 8.06 -19.96
N SER A 172 -25.63 9.13 -20.42
CA SER A 172 -24.93 10.30 -20.96
C SER A 172 -24.26 11.19 -19.90
N TYR A 173 -24.37 10.82 -18.63
CA TYR A 173 -23.58 11.40 -17.52
C TYR A 173 -22.15 10.83 -17.42
N ILE A 174 -21.85 9.73 -18.13
CA ILE A 174 -20.50 9.17 -18.23
C ILE A 174 -19.81 9.89 -19.41
N GLN A 175 -18.89 10.80 -19.10
CA GLN A 175 -18.04 11.49 -20.06
C GLN A 175 -16.59 11.00 -19.95
#